data_AF-A0A640NNB1-F1
#
_entry.id   AF-A0A640NNB1-F1
#
_cell.length_a   1.000
_cell.length_b   1.000
_cell.length_c   1.000
_cell.angle_alpha   90.00
_cell.angle_beta   90.00
_cell.angle_gamma   90.00
#
_symmetry.space_group_name_H-M   'P 1'
#
loop_
_entity.id
_entity.type
_entity.pdbx_description
1 polymer ?
#
loop_
_entity_poly.entity_id
_entity_poly.type
_entity_poly.pdbx_seq_one_letter_code
_entity_poly.pdbx_strand_id
1 'polypeptide(L)' 'MKQLQPGQVYELHDVYIGSKDKLPTRIVVYRCTEEQKLKRLRDRAIRENIV' A
#
# COMPACT_ATOMS: atom_id res chain seq x y z
N MET A 1 -2.41 15.25 6.27
CA MET A 1 -1.99 13.90 6.71
C MET A 1 -0.50 13.92 6.92
N LYS A 2 0.02 13.52 8.09
CA LYS A 2 1.48 13.39 8.30
C LYS A 2 2.03 12.45 7.23
N GLN A 3 3.11 12.83 6.54
CA GLN A 3 3.79 11.92 5.62
C GLN A 3 4.22 10.68 6.39
N LEU A 4 3.64 9.52 6.05
CA LEU A 4 4.05 8.21 6.56
C LEU A 4 5.52 7.99 6.24
N GLN A 5 6.34 7.51 7.16
CA GLN A 5 7.74 7.21 6.84
C GLN A 5 7.85 5.93 5.99
N PRO A 6 8.90 5.78 5.17
CA PRO A 6 9.13 4.53 4.44
C PRO A 6 9.22 3.35 5.42
N GLY A 7 8.45 2.29 5.18
CA GLY A 7 8.34 1.13 6.06
C GLY A 7 7.29 1.25 7.18
N GLN A 8 6.65 2.41 7.32
CA GLN A 8 5.60 2.62 8.33
C GLN A 8 4.26 2.06 7.84
N VAL A 9 3.55 1.38 8.76
CA VAL A 9 2.18 0.91 8.59
C VAL A 9 1.24 1.90 9.30
N TYR A 10 0.15 2.25 8.64
CA TYR A 10 -0.94 3.03 9.21
C TYR A 10 -2.24 2.26 9.12
N GLU A 11 -2.90 2.04 10.25
CA GLU A 11 -4.14 1.29 10.31
C GLU A 11 -5.28 2.22 10.71
N LEU A 12 -6.25 2.41 9.80
CA LEU A 12 -7.51 3.06 10.10
C LEU A 12 -8.54 1.98 10.43
N HIS A 13 -8.99 2.00 11.68
CA HIS A 13 -9.95 1.05 12.22
C HIS A 13 -11.40 1.52 12.04
N ASP A 14 -11.62 2.85 12.07
CA ASP A 14 -12.94 3.47 11.93
C ASP A 14 -13.21 3.93 10.50
N VAL A 15 -13.07 3.02 9.53
CA VAL A 15 -13.48 3.30 8.14
C VAL A 15 -14.79 2.60 7.85
N TYR A 16 -15.72 3.34 7.26
CA TYR A 16 -17.00 2.79 6.83
C TYR A 16 -17.07 2.87 5.31
N ILE A 17 -17.34 1.73 4.67
CA ILE A 17 -17.52 1.65 3.22
C ILE A 17 -19.00 1.46 2.91
N GLY A 18 -19.50 2.22 1.94
CA GLY A 18 -20.89 2.18 1.48
C GLY A 18 -21.66 3.47 1.77
N SER A 19 -22.48 3.89 0.81
CA SER A 19 -23.29 5.12 0.92
C SER A 19 -24.61 4.89 1.68
N LYS A 20 -25.15 3.67 1.68
CA LYS A 20 -26.41 3.30 2.37
C LYS A 20 -26.14 2.45 3.61
N ASP A 21 -25.40 1.36 3.47
CA ASP A 21 -24.97 0.53 4.58
C ASP A 21 -23.49 0.76 4.84
N LYS A 22 -23.19 1.47 5.93
CA LYS A 22 -21.83 1.76 6.38
C LYS A 22 -21.23 0.50 6.99
N LEU A 23 -20.54 -0.29 6.18
CA LEU A 23 -19.87 -1.51 6.65
C LEU A 23 -18.54 -1.12 7.32
N PRO A 24 -18.30 -1.53 8.58
CA PRO A 24 -17.01 -1.29 9.22
C PRO A 24 -15.93 -2.03 8.45
N THR A 25 -14.86 -1.33 8.12
CA THR A 25 -13.71 -1.83 7.36
C THR A 25 -12.43 -1.32 7.98
N ARG A 26 -11.44 -2.22 8.03
CA ARG A 26 -10.07 -1.87 8.40
C ARG A 26 -9.28 -1.52 7.14
N ILE A 27 -8.80 -0.28 7.04
CA ILE A 27 -7.85 0.10 5.99
C ILE A 27 -6.43 0.04 6.57
N VAL A 28 -5.57 -0.74 5.92
CA VAL A 28 -4.14 -0.82 6.24
C VAL A 28 -3.36 -0.16 5.11
N VAL A 29 -2.77 1.00 5.38
CA VAL A 29 -1.90 1.71 4.45
C VAL A 29 -0.46 1.43 4.82
N TYR A 30 0.28 0.79 3.92
CA TYR A 30 1.71 0.55 4.09
C TYR A 30 2.50 1.40 3.09
N ARG A 31 3.48 2.18 3.59
CA ARG A 31 4.42 2.88 2.72
C ARG A 31 5.62 1.97 2.45
N CYS A 32 5.81 1.61 1.19
CA CYS A 32 6.97 0.81 0.77
C CYS A 32 8.30 1.54 1.05
N THR A 33 9.33 0.78 1.43
CA THR A 33 10.71 1.27 1.53
C THR A 33 11.34 1.41 0.14
N GLU A 34 12.42 2.19 0.03
CA GLU A 34 13.15 2.33 -1.24
C GLU A 34 13.74 1.01 -1.74
N GLU A 35 14.19 0.14 -0.83
CA GLU A 35 14.66 -1.21 -1.16
C GLU A 35 13.57 -2.07 -1.81
N GLN A 36 12.33 -1.99 -1.28
CA GLN A 36 11.19 -2.71 -1.84
C GLN A 36 10.78 -2.15 -3.21
N LYS A 37 10.87 -0.83 -3.40
CA LYS A 37 10.65 -0.22 -4.72
C LYS A 37 11.70 -0.69 -5.71
N LEU A 38 12.97 -0.72 -5.32
CA LEU A 38 14.07 -1.18 -6.17
C LEU A 38 13.89 -2.66 -6.54
N LYS A 39 13.47 -3.51 -5.59
CA LYS A 39 13.13 -4.90 -5.85
C LYS A 39 11.99 -5.02 -6.85
N ARG A 40 10.92 -4.23 -6.68
CA ARG A 40 9.80 -4.17 -7.65
C ARG A 40 10.23 -3.73 -9.04
N LEU A 41 11.12 -2.74 -9.15
CA LEU A 41 11.65 -2.28 -10.43
C LEU A 41 12.48 -3.38 -11.11
N ARG A 42 13.32 -4.11 -10.36
CA ARG A 42 14.05 -5.28 -10.89
C ARG A 42 13.10 -6.39 -11.31
N ASP A 43 12.14 -6.76 -10.46
CA ASP A 43 11.15 -7.80 -10.78
C ASP A 43 10.27 -7.42 -11.97
N ARG A 44 10.03 -6.13 -12.20
CA ARG A 44 9.33 -5.61 -13.37
C ARG A 44 10.21 -5.69 -14.61
N ALA A 45 11.46 -5.24 -14.52
CA ALA A 45 12.43 -5.34 -15.61
C ALA A 45 12.65 -6.81 -16.02
N ILE A 46 12.73 -7.75 -15.07
CA ILE A 46 12.84 -9.19 -15.35
C ILE A 46 11.58 -9.72 -16.05
N ARG A 47 10.38 -9.30 -15.63
CA ARG A 47 9.13 -9.73 -16.27
C ARG A 47 8.90 -9.10 -17.65
N GLU A 48 9.39 -7.89 -17.88
CA GLU A 48 9.22 -7.17 -19.14
C GLU A 48 10.36 -7.45 -20.15
N ASN A 49 11.57 -7.85 -19.71
CA ASN A 49 12.69 -8.28 -20.58
C ASN A 49 12.78 -9.81 -20.79
N ILE A 50 11.76 -10.58 -20.45
CA ILE A 50 11.61 -11.96 -20.96
C ILE A 50 10.52 -11.93 -22.05
N VAL A 51 10.85 -11.29 -23.16
CA VAL A 51 10.53 -11.68 -24.55
C VAL A 51 11.76 -11.35 -25.39
#